data_AF-A0A1M6W1C0-F1
#
_entry.id   AF-A0A1M6W1C0-F1
#
_cell.length_a   1.000
_cell.length_b   1.000
_cell.length_c   1.000
_cell.angle_alpha   90.00
_cell.angle_beta   90.00
_cell.angle_gamma   90.00
#
_symmetry.space_group_name_H-M   'P 1'
#
loop_
_entity.id
_entity.type
_entity.pdbx_description
1 polymer ?
#
loop_
_entity_poly.entity_id
_entity_poly.type
_entity_poly.pdbx_seq_one_letter_code
_entity_poly.pdbx_strand_id
1 'polypeptide(L)'
;MMNMIDIACFEVNEHGRLLSGNRRFCRMFGFEPSEIPWHYVTDLYRHVGDWEKFRRDTENASFTMRMKNRRGRSFDCCIVREIFQNADGEVIFRNTIHKIGEGKAYVPQTVPLSVVFLAKCSDCGAQIRVASAPETRLRMLCNSCAAKTFPETFYGKTAQV
;
A
#
# COMPACT_ATOMS: atom_id res chain seq x y z
N MET A 1 -4.99 -23.63 0.54
CA MET A 1 -4.14 -22.65 -0.15
C MET A 1 -5.00 -21.91 -1.16
N MET A 2 -5.01 -20.57 -1.12
CA MET A 2 -5.83 -19.74 -2.00
C MET A 2 -4.96 -19.30 -3.19
N ASN A 3 -5.38 -19.64 -4.41
CA ASN A 3 -4.53 -19.49 -5.60
C ASN A 3 -4.45 -18.01 -5.99
N MET A 4 -3.33 -17.32 -5.72
CA MET A 4 -3.20 -15.87 -5.94
C MET A 4 -3.30 -15.46 -7.44
N ILE A 5 -3.24 -16.43 -8.35
CA ILE A 5 -3.34 -16.24 -9.80
C ILE A 5 -4.72 -15.69 -10.23
N ASP A 6 -5.79 -15.99 -9.49
CA ASP A 6 -7.17 -15.64 -9.86
C ASP A 6 -7.69 -14.33 -9.27
N ILE A 7 -6.95 -13.73 -8.33
CA ILE A 7 -7.35 -12.50 -7.63
C ILE A 7 -6.78 -11.28 -8.35
N ALA A 8 -7.56 -10.20 -8.47
CA ALA A 8 -7.09 -8.96 -9.07
C ALA A 8 -6.32 -8.14 -8.03
N CYS A 9 -5.05 -7.85 -8.31
CA CYS A 9 -4.19 -7.06 -7.43
C CYS A 9 -3.58 -5.86 -8.17
N PHE A 10 -3.40 -4.74 -7.48
CA PHE A 10 -2.79 -3.53 -8.01
C PHE A 10 -2.11 -2.70 -6.92
N GLU A 11 -1.19 -1.82 -7.29
CA GLU A 11 -0.51 -0.90 -6.38
C GLU A 11 -0.75 0.55 -6.83
N VAL A 12 -0.94 1.46 -5.86
CA VAL A 12 -1.05 2.91 -6.06
C VAL A 12 -0.17 3.65 -5.07
N ASN A 13 0.26 4.86 -5.41
CA ASN A 13 0.85 5.78 -4.43
C ASN A 13 -0.23 6.54 -3.61
N GLU A 14 0.20 7.34 -2.63
CA GLU A 14 -0.69 8.16 -1.80
C GLU A 14 -1.57 9.16 -2.57
N HIS A 15 -1.15 9.57 -3.77
CA HIS A 15 -1.92 10.44 -4.67
C HIS A 15 -2.93 9.67 -5.53
N GLY A 16 -3.00 8.34 -5.39
CA GLY A 16 -3.90 7.48 -6.16
C GLY A 16 -3.44 7.21 -7.60
N ARG A 17 -2.20 7.55 -7.96
CA ARG A 17 -1.63 7.15 -9.26
C ARG A 17 -1.38 5.65 -9.24
N LEU A 18 -1.86 4.93 -10.24
CA LEU A 18 -1.57 3.51 -10.42
C LEU A 18 -0.09 3.31 -10.73
N LEU A 19 0.52 2.30 -10.11
CA LEU A 19 1.94 1.96 -10.26
C LEU A 19 2.10 0.59 -10.93
N SER A 20 1.33 -0.39 -10.46
CA SER A 20 1.37 -1.76 -10.97
C SER A 20 -0.04 -2.38 -10.95
N GLY A 21 -0.26 -3.38 -11.78
CA GLY A 21 -1.52 -4.13 -11.85
C GLY A 21 -1.26 -5.53 -12.42
N ASN A 22 -1.78 -6.57 -11.77
CA ASN A 22 -1.58 -7.93 -12.25
C ASN A 22 -2.47 -8.24 -13.47
N ARG A 23 -2.20 -9.35 -14.18
CA ARG A 23 -2.95 -9.74 -15.39
C ARG A 23 -4.46 -9.94 -15.14
N ARG A 24 -4.90 -10.19 -13.91
CA ARG A 24 -6.34 -10.27 -13.56
C ARG A 24 -6.94 -8.86 -13.42
N PHE A 25 -6.25 -7.92 -12.77
CA PHE A 25 -6.62 -6.51 -12.71
C PHE A 25 -6.73 -5.90 -14.11
N CYS A 26 -5.69 -6.04 -14.94
CA CYS A 26 -5.68 -5.51 -16.31
C CYS A 26 -6.90 -5.99 -17.13
N ARG A 27 -7.20 -7.30 -17.08
CA ARG A 27 -8.39 -7.88 -17.72
C ARG A 27 -9.72 -7.40 -17.12
N MET A 28 -9.78 -7.18 -15.81
CA MET A 28 -11.00 -6.74 -15.11
C MET A 28 -11.37 -5.29 -15.47
N PHE A 29 -10.39 -4.40 -15.55
CA PHE A 29 -10.59 -2.96 -15.79
C PHE A 29 -10.43 -2.53 -17.25
N GLY A 30 -9.79 -3.36 -18.09
CA GLY A 30 -9.58 -3.09 -19.51
C GLY A 30 -8.33 -2.25 -19.78
N PHE A 31 -7.25 -2.50 -19.05
CA PHE A 31 -5.93 -1.89 -19.27
C PHE A 31 -4.99 -2.88 -19.95
N GLU A 32 -4.06 -2.37 -20.76
CA GLU A 32 -2.79 -3.04 -21.00
C GLU A 32 -1.81 -2.73 -19.85
N PRO A 33 -0.88 -3.66 -19.49
CA PRO A 33 0.05 -3.44 -18.37
C PRO A 33 0.92 -2.18 -18.51
N SER A 34 1.25 -1.78 -19.75
CA SER A 34 2.01 -0.57 -20.06
C SER A 34 1.21 0.73 -19.92
N GLU A 35 -0.13 0.66 -19.91
CA GLU A 35 -1.00 1.82 -19.67
C GLU A 35 -1.10 2.16 -18.18
N ILE A 36 -0.91 1.18 -17.30
CA ILE A 36 -1.16 1.30 -15.85
C ILE A 36 -0.53 2.57 -15.23
N PRO A 37 0.75 2.92 -15.47
CA PRO A 37 1.38 4.07 -14.83
C PRO A 37 0.84 5.44 -15.25
N TRP A 38 -0.04 5.51 -16.26
CA TRP A 38 -0.60 6.77 -16.79
C TRP A 38 -1.99 7.10 -16.23
N HIS A 39 -2.53 6.24 -15.37
CA HIS A 39 -3.91 6.33 -14.88
C HIS A 39 -4.01 6.55 -13.36
N TYR A 40 -5.11 7.15 -12.93
CA TYR A 40 -5.43 7.30 -11.51
C TYR A 40 -6.50 6.29 -11.11
N VAL A 41 -6.37 5.72 -9.91
CA VAL A 41 -7.35 4.77 -9.37
C VAL A 41 -8.72 5.40 -9.18
N THR A 42 -8.79 6.72 -8.97
CA THR A 42 -10.04 7.50 -8.90
C THR A 42 -10.92 7.33 -10.15
N ASP A 43 -10.31 7.09 -11.31
CA ASP A 43 -11.03 6.84 -12.57
C ASP A 43 -11.77 5.49 -12.56
N LEU A 44 -11.43 4.61 -11.62
CA LEU A 44 -12.04 3.29 -11.42
C LEU A 44 -13.10 3.28 -10.33
N TYR A 45 -13.19 4.31 -9.49
CA TYR A 45 -14.28 4.45 -8.52
C TYR A 45 -15.55 4.93 -9.23
N ARG A 46 -16.72 4.41 -8.81
CA ARG A 46 -18.01 4.96 -9.24
C ARG A 46 -18.32 6.28 -8.52
N HIS A 47 -17.88 6.39 -7.26
CA HIS A 47 -18.06 7.57 -6.41
C HIS A 47 -16.70 8.02 -5.88
N VAL A 48 -16.26 9.23 -6.25
CA VAL A 48 -14.93 9.77 -5.86
C VAL A 48 -14.79 9.90 -4.33
N GLY A 49 -15.90 10.12 -3.62
CA GLY A 49 -15.91 10.18 -2.16
C GLY A 49 -15.49 8.87 -1.46
N ASP A 50 -15.58 7.72 -2.13
CA ASP A 50 -15.12 6.44 -1.57
C ASP A 50 -13.59 6.36 -1.55
N TRP A 51 -12.90 6.93 -2.56
CA TRP A 51 -11.45 7.09 -2.54
C TRP A 51 -10.98 7.99 -1.39
N GLU A 52 -11.66 9.10 -1.14
CA GLU A 52 -11.31 10.02 -0.05
C GLU A 52 -11.60 9.46 1.35
N LYS A 53 -12.45 8.43 1.47
CA LYS A 53 -12.58 7.64 2.70
C LYS A 53 -11.42 6.64 2.79
N PHE A 54 -11.27 5.81 1.76
CA PHE A 54 -10.20 4.81 1.64
C PHE A 54 -8.81 5.39 1.93
N ARG A 55 -8.48 6.56 1.39
CA ARG A 55 -7.17 7.21 1.53
C ARG A 55 -6.90 7.73 2.95
N ARG A 56 -7.92 8.21 3.66
CA ARG A 56 -7.80 8.81 5.00
C ARG A 56 -7.98 7.82 6.14
N ASP A 57 -8.65 6.71 5.88
CA ASP A 57 -8.79 5.63 6.85
C ASP A 57 -7.42 4.94 7.06
N THR A 58 -6.93 4.93 8.30
CA THR A 58 -5.68 4.28 8.72
C THR A 58 -5.90 3.16 9.73
N GLU A 59 -7.15 2.74 9.92
CA GLU A 59 -7.54 1.71 10.90
C GLU A 59 -8.07 0.45 10.19
N ASN A 60 -8.88 0.64 9.15
CA ASN A 60 -9.48 -0.45 8.38
C ASN A 60 -8.55 -0.90 7.25
N ALA A 61 -8.38 -2.23 7.12
CA ALA A 61 -7.71 -2.84 5.99
C ALA A 61 -8.66 -3.22 4.84
N SER A 62 -9.98 -3.13 5.04
CA SER A 62 -10.97 -3.67 4.11
C SER A 62 -12.13 -2.70 3.86
N PHE A 63 -12.49 -2.52 2.59
CA PHE A 63 -13.42 -1.49 2.12
C PHE A 63 -14.38 -2.02 1.06
N THR A 64 -15.68 -2.01 1.36
CA THR A 64 -16.73 -2.30 0.37
C THR A 64 -17.06 -1.03 -0.41
N MET A 65 -17.07 -1.12 -1.74
CA MET A 65 -17.25 0.01 -2.64
C MET A 65 -17.80 -0.43 -4.00
N ARG A 66 -18.18 0.55 -4.84
CA ARG A 66 -18.58 0.31 -6.22
C ARG A 66 -17.55 0.85 -7.19
N MET A 67 -16.96 -0.03 -7.99
CA MET A 67 -15.99 0.31 -9.02
C MET A 67 -16.60 0.23 -10.42
N LYS A 68 -15.91 0.82 -11.41
CA LYS A 68 -16.22 0.76 -12.84
C LYS A 68 -14.96 0.42 -13.64
N ASN A 69 -15.14 -0.31 -14.75
CA ASN A 69 -14.06 -0.49 -15.73
C ASN A 69 -14.08 0.64 -16.79
N ARG A 70 -13.05 0.70 -17.66
CA ARG A 70 -12.97 1.72 -18.74
C ARG A 70 -14.15 1.69 -19.72
N ARG A 71 -14.88 0.57 -19.80
CA ARG A 71 -16.11 0.43 -20.59
C ARG A 71 -17.38 0.89 -19.84
N GLY A 72 -17.23 1.53 -18.67
CA GLY A 72 -18.32 2.03 -17.83
C GLY A 72 -19.10 0.97 -17.04
N ARG A 73 -18.82 -0.32 -17.23
CA ARG A 73 -19.50 -1.40 -16.50
C ARG A 73 -19.10 -1.33 -15.03
N SER A 74 -20.10 -1.18 -14.16
CA SER A 74 -19.90 -1.02 -12.72
C SER A 74 -20.20 -2.33 -11.97
N PHE A 75 -19.45 -2.60 -10.91
CA PHE A 75 -19.62 -3.78 -10.05
C PHE A 75 -19.25 -3.44 -8.60
N ASP A 76 -19.88 -4.15 -7.68
CA ASP A 76 -19.60 -4.01 -6.25
C ASP A 76 -18.44 -4.94 -5.87
N CYS A 77 -17.53 -4.44 -5.04
CA CYS A 77 -16.35 -5.17 -4.62
C CYS A 77 -15.94 -4.82 -3.20
N CYS A 78 -15.13 -5.68 -2.61
CA CYS A 78 -14.37 -5.44 -1.41
C CYS A 78 -12.89 -5.31 -1.81
N ILE A 79 -12.27 -4.17 -1.50
CA ILE A 79 -10.81 -4.00 -1.59
C ILE A 79 -10.22 -4.30 -0.22
N VAL A 80 -9.19 -5.14 -0.20
CA VAL A 80 -8.29 -5.33 0.94
C VAL A 80 -6.97 -4.63 0.64
N ARG A 81 -6.50 -3.80 1.58
CA ARG A 81 -5.35 -2.91 1.44
C ARG A 81 -4.26 -3.26 2.44
N GLU A 82 -3.06 -3.44 1.93
CA GLU A 82 -1.80 -3.36 2.67
C GLU A 82 -1.16 -1.98 2.43
N ILE A 83 -0.65 -1.32 3.47
CA ILE A 83 0.10 -0.06 3.35
C ILE A 83 1.56 -0.36 3.65
N PHE A 84 2.46 -0.08 2.70
CA PHE A 84 3.89 -0.15 2.93
C PHE A 84 4.57 1.06 2.29
N GLN A 85 5.82 1.34 2.66
CA GLN A 85 6.64 2.32 1.96
C GLN A 85 7.75 1.61 1.18
N ASN A 86 8.06 2.12 -0.02
CA ASN A 86 9.15 1.62 -0.87
C ASN A 86 10.53 2.11 -0.36
N ALA A 87 11.61 1.75 -1.06
CA ALA A 87 12.97 2.17 -0.69
C ALA A 87 13.20 3.69 -0.81
N ASP A 88 12.31 4.38 -1.53
CA ASP A 88 12.33 5.83 -1.81
C ASP A 88 11.34 6.62 -0.94
N GLY A 89 10.64 5.96 -0.01
CA GLY A 89 9.88 6.60 1.08
C GLY A 89 8.44 6.90 0.72
N GLU A 90 8.06 6.59 -0.50
CA GLU A 90 6.74 6.80 -1.04
C GLU A 90 5.80 5.78 -0.41
N VAL A 91 4.64 6.25 0.08
CA VAL A 91 3.59 5.37 0.59
C VAL A 91 2.90 4.68 -0.57
N ILE A 92 2.93 3.35 -0.55
CA ILE A 92 2.34 2.46 -1.53
C ILE A 92 1.18 1.70 -0.88
N PHE A 93 0.01 1.77 -1.49
CA PHE A 93 -1.12 0.93 -1.13
C PHE A 93 -1.15 -0.26 -2.09
N ARG A 94 -0.85 -1.47 -1.59
CA ARG A 94 -1.10 -2.72 -2.32
C ARG A 94 -2.52 -3.16 -2.04
N ASN A 95 -3.25 -3.42 -3.11
CA ASN A 95 -4.68 -3.65 -3.08
C ASN A 95 -5.03 -4.98 -3.72
N THR A 96 -5.97 -5.68 -3.10
CA THR A 96 -6.53 -6.95 -3.55
C THR A 96 -8.03 -6.79 -3.69
N ILE A 97 -8.60 -7.11 -4.86
CA ILE A 97 -10.01 -6.88 -5.18
C ILE A 97 -10.77 -8.20 -5.18
N HIS A 98 -11.78 -8.28 -4.31
CA HIS A 98 -12.76 -9.35 -4.26
C HIS A 98 -14.10 -8.84 -4.79
N LYS A 99 -14.56 -9.36 -5.94
CA LYS A 99 -15.85 -8.96 -6.51
C LYS A 99 -17.00 -9.59 -5.71
N ILE A 100 -17.97 -8.78 -5.31
CA ILE A 100 -19.14 -9.25 -4.55
C ILE A 100 -20.12 -9.93 -5.52
N GLY A 101 -20.62 -11.11 -5.15
CA GLY A 101 -21.54 -11.91 -5.97
C GLY A 101 -20.91 -12.99 -6.85
N GLU A 102 -19.58 -13.04 -7.02
CA GLU A 102 -18.89 -14.14 -7.74
C GLU A 102 -18.36 -15.23 -6.79
N GLY A 103 -19.28 -16.04 -6.23
CA GLY A 103 -18.95 -17.29 -5.53
C GLY A 103 -18.30 -17.15 -4.13
N LYS A 104 -18.73 -17.99 -3.16
CA LYS A 104 -18.33 -18.02 -1.73
C LYS A 104 -18.01 -16.66 -1.11
N ALA A 105 -18.97 -16.13 -0.34
CA ALA A 105 -18.85 -14.88 0.42
C ALA A 105 -17.44 -14.71 1.04
N TYR A 106 -16.71 -13.72 0.54
CA TYR A 106 -15.43 -13.33 1.10
C TYR A 106 -15.69 -12.71 2.48
N VAL A 107 -15.35 -13.43 3.54
CA VAL A 107 -15.30 -12.88 4.90
C VAL A 107 -14.08 -11.96 4.95
N PRO A 108 -14.24 -10.65 5.20
CA PRO A 108 -13.11 -9.76 5.36
C PRO A 108 -12.25 -10.25 6.53
N GLN A 109 -11.04 -10.71 6.21
CA GLN A 109 -10.04 -10.88 7.26
C GLN A 109 -9.43 -9.51 7.50
N THR A 110 -9.60 -9.01 8.72
CA THR A 110 -8.92 -7.81 9.21
C THR A 110 -7.43 -8.12 9.35
N VAL A 111 -6.72 -8.16 8.23
CA VAL A 111 -5.26 -8.20 8.23
C VAL A 111 -4.81 -6.89 8.89
N PRO A 112 -4.09 -6.92 10.02
CA PRO A 112 -3.64 -5.70 10.65
C PRO A 112 -2.77 -4.92 9.65
N LEU A 113 -3.05 -3.62 9.51
CA LEU A 113 -2.33 -2.75 8.60
C LEU A 113 -0.84 -2.79 8.95
N SER A 114 -0.04 -3.40 8.08
CA SER A 114 1.42 -3.52 8.22
C SER A 114 2.13 -2.21 7.88
N VAL A 115 1.66 -1.09 8.46
CA VAL A 115 2.14 0.26 8.16
C VAL A 115 3.63 0.36 8.47
N VAL A 116 4.44 0.26 7.41
CA VAL A 116 5.86 0.55 7.48
C VAL A 116 6.00 2.06 7.44
N PHE A 117 6.40 2.67 8.55
CA PHE A 117 6.77 4.07 8.61
C PHE A 117 8.27 4.20 8.28
N LEU A 118 8.65 5.18 7.46
CA LEU A 118 10.02 5.46 7.04
C LEU A 118 10.41 6.91 7.34
N ALA A 119 11.56 7.09 7.98
CA ALA A 119 12.27 8.37 8.08
C ALA A 119 13.36 8.45 7.00
N LYS A 120 13.68 9.66 6.55
CA LYS A 120 14.82 9.93 5.66
C LYS A 120 15.99 10.48 6.48
N CYS A 121 17.10 9.76 6.53
CA CYS A 121 18.35 10.32 7.02
C CYS A 121 18.71 11.52 6.14
N SER A 122 18.81 12.70 6.73
CA SER A 122 19.14 13.92 5.98
C SER A 122 20.67 14.12 5.83
N ASP A 123 21.50 13.25 6.42
CA ASP A 123 22.98 13.30 6.37
C ASP A 123 23.52 12.53 5.14
N CYS A 124 23.06 11.29 4.93
CA CYS A 124 23.42 10.48 3.75
C CYS A 124 22.24 10.21 2.80
N GLY A 125 21.07 10.80 3.03
CA GLY A 125 19.87 10.64 2.21
C GLY A 125 19.11 9.31 2.40
N ALA A 126 19.71 8.31 3.06
CA ALA A 126 19.20 6.94 3.11
C ALA A 126 17.98 6.78 4.03
N GLN A 127 17.11 5.83 3.69
CA GLN A 127 15.84 5.63 4.39
C GLN A 127 15.93 4.62 5.53
N ILE A 128 14.99 4.72 6.48
CA ILE A 128 15.04 3.99 7.75
C ILE A 128 13.63 3.63 8.20
N ARG A 129 13.38 2.35 8.52
CA ARG A 129 12.13 1.96 9.20
C ARG A 129 12.06 2.56 10.59
N VAL A 130 10.89 3.06 10.96
CA VAL A 130 10.55 3.59 12.27
C VAL A 130 9.22 2.98 12.73
N ALA A 131 8.95 2.97 14.03
CA ALA A 131 7.81 2.22 14.59
C ALA A 131 6.48 2.96 14.46
N SER A 132 6.50 4.27 14.25
CA SER A 132 5.30 5.12 14.25
C SER A 132 5.41 6.34 13.31
N ALA A 133 4.26 6.88 12.89
CA ALA A 133 4.23 8.08 12.04
C ALA A 133 4.95 9.30 12.65
N PRO A 134 4.87 9.60 13.97
CA PRO A 134 5.64 10.69 14.58
C PRO A 134 7.15 10.59 14.40
N GLU A 135 7.73 9.38 14.39
CA GLU A 135 9.18 9.16 14.21
C GLU A 135 9.66 9.55 12.80
N THR A 136 8.78 9.57 11.79
CA THR A 136 9.14 10.01 10.43
C THR A 136 9.62 11.47 10.37
N ARG A 137 9.25 12.29 11.37
CA ARG A 137 9.63 13.71 11.46
C ARG A 137 10.99 13.93 12.17
N LEU A 138 11.66 12.88 12.64
CA LEU A 138 12.81 12.99 13.57
C LEU A 138 14.17 12.59 12.95
N ARG A 139 14.67 13.50 12.09
CA ARG A 139 16.09 13.93 11.92
C ARG A 139 17.18 12.97 11.38
N MET A 140 18.26 13.59 10.91
CA MET A 140 19.52 13.00 10.39
C MET A 140 20.15 11.97 11.32
N LEU A 141 20.76 10.91 10.76
CA LEU A 141 21.61 10.00 11.54
C LEU A 141 22.85 9.45 10.80
N CYS A 142 23.97 9.53 11.52
CA CYS A 142 25.24 8.83 11.37
C CYS A 142 25.72 8.43 12.79
N ASN A 143 26.47 7.35 13.03
CA ASN A 143 27.11 6.39 12.12
C ASN A 143 26.50 4.98 12.25
N SER A 144 26.00 4.33 11.19
CA SER A 144 25.42 4.86 9.96
C SER A 144 23.90 4.75 10.08
N CYS A 145 23.21 5.88 10.18
CA CYS A 145 21.75 6.00 10.32
C CYS A 145 21.02 5.48 11.58
N ALA A 146 21.56 5.12 12.75
CA ALA A 146 22.89 4.87 13.27
C ALA A 146 22.69 3.69 14.21
N ALA A 147 23.23 2.51 13.86
CA ALA A 147 22.59 1.21 14.18
C ALA A 147 21.12 1.08 13.71
N LYS A 148 20.70 1.92 12.73
CA LYS A 148 19.36 2.05 12.12
C LYS A 148 18.21 1.37 12.88
N THR A 149 17.70 2.04 13.91
CA THR A 149 16.46 1.62 14.61
C THR A 149 16.60 0.34 15.47
N PHE A 150 17.81 -0.15 15.74
CA PHE A 150 18.04 -1.38 16.52
C PHE A 150 18.89 -1.12 17.78
N PRO A 151 18.25 -0.91 18.96
CA PRO A 151 18.89 -0.32 20.14
C PRO A 151 19.26 -1.30 21.28
N GLU A 152 19.51 -2.59 21.01
CA GLU A 152 20.35 -3.40 21.93
C GLU A 152 21.81 -3.46 21.45
N THR A 153 22.02 -3.16 20.17
CA THR A 153 23.14 -3.72 19.40
C THR A 153 24.34 -2.78 19.25
N PHE A 154 24.15 -1.48 19.48
CA PHE A 154 25.23 -0.49 19.42
C PHE A 154 26.02 -0.38 20.73
N TYR A 155 25.40 -0.71 21.87
CA TYR A 155 25.97 -0.48 23.21
C TYR A 155 26.48 -1.72 23.95
N GLY A 156 26.19 -2.94 23.47
CA GLY A 156 26.83 -4.15 23.99
C GLY A 156 28.32 -4.28 23.67
N LYS A 157 28.83 -3.53 22.67
CA LYS A 157 30.21 -3.65 22.15
C LYS A 157 31.18 -2.55 22.59
N THR A 158 30.69 -1.44 23.14
CA THR A 158 31.55 -0.36 23.68
C THR A 158 31.92 -0.57 25.16
N ALA A 159 31.42 -1.63 25.81
CA ALA A 159 31.65 -1.94 27.22
C ALA A 159 32.61 -3.14 27.47
N GLN A 160 33.32 -3.62 26.43
CA GLN A 160 34.31 -4.71 26.51
C GLN A 160 35.71 -4.29 26.01
N VAL A 161 36.05 -3.01 26.12
CA VAL A 161 37.38 -2.45 25.83
C VAL A 161 37.86 -1.64 27.03
#